data_AF-A0A087GJC9-F1
#
_entry.id   AF-A0A087GJC9-F1
#
_cell.length_a   1.000
_cell.length_b   1.000
_cell.length_c   1.000
_cell.angle_alpha   90.00
_cell.angle_beta   90.00
_cell.angle_gamma   90.00
#
_symmetry.space_group_name_H-M   'P 1'
#
loop_
_entity.id
_entity.type
_entity.pdbx_description
1 polymer ?
#
loop_
_entity_poly.entity_id
_entity_poly.type
_entity_poly.pdbx_seq_one_letter_code
_entity_poly.pdbx_strand_id
1 'polypeptide(L)'
;MTKRSVSRRLVTSLASPKFSLNILCLVVTVFVLLQIWLLCLKGVDDHDGSWNYYALAWPQSLPVNASLQKGLTFVSYNHYDYGNMWHGLSAMVPFIAWSLRNQCEKPQRWVLYHWGELRFGMGNWLSEIITATYGQNIEFLRFVDENKPVCFEKAVVMRHNEGGMSRERRMEVFDLIRCKARNYCNLSLSKTSKLRIVELMSMTDVLVSPHGAQLTNLVLMDRNSSVMEFYPKGWLKLAGVGQFVYQWGANWSGMRHEGSWRDPVGEICQFPDTDRRCMSVYKNGRIGYNETYFGDWATSVLGKFKVRKMEDVVERNNGYGSVNGCMC
;
A
#
# COMPACT_ATOMS: atom_id res chain seq x y z
N MET A 1 26.19 -18.23 17.57
CA MET A 1 25.76 -16.83 17.38
C MET A 1 24.40 -16.81 16.71
N THR A 2 23.34 -16.80 17.52
CA THR A 2 21.95 -16.91 17.07
C THR A 2 21.25 -15.57 17.29
N LYS A 3 20.75 -14.97 16.19
CA LYS A 3 19.90 -13.77 16.23
C LYS A 3 18.63 -14.10 17.03
N ARG A 4 18.58 -13.66 18.28
CA ARG A 4 17.36 -13.70 19.09
C ARG A 4 16.40 -12.64 18.55
N SER A 5 15.25 -13.10 18.10
CA SER A 5 14.08 -12.29 17.82
C SER A 5 13.72 -11.45 19.05
N VAL A 6 13.78 -10.12 18.91
CA VAL A 6 13.31 -9.18 19.93
C VAL A 6 11.83 -8.92 19.66
N SER A 7 11.01 -9.88 20.08
CA SER A 7 9.59 -9.65 20.36
C SER A 7 9.42 -9.62 21.88
N ARG A 8 9.31 -8.42 22.44
CA ARG A 8 8.95 -8.02 23.83
C ARG A 8 9.27 -6.52 23.92
N ARG A 9 8.37 -5.55 24.14
CA ARG A 9 7.13 -5.53 24.92
C ARG A 9 6.12 -4.57 24.26
N LEU A 10 5.03 -5.12 23.75
CA LEU A 10 3.75 -4.40 23.72
C LEU A 10 3.16 -4.54 25.14
N VAL A 11 2.83 -3.41 25.78
CA VAL A 11 1.94 -3.29 26.95
C VAL A 11 2.30 -4.15 28.17
N THR A 12 3.10 -3.60 29.08
CA THR A 12 3.02 -4.00 30.50
C THR A 12 2.43 -2.84 31.30
N SER A 13 1.10 -2.83 31.38
CA SER A 13 0.36 -2.23 32.48
C SER A 13 -1.01 -2.90 32.51
N LEU A 14 -1.23 -3.72 33.55
CA LEU A 14 -2.49 -4.34 33.96
C LEU A 14 -2.97 -5.56 33.16
N ALA A 15 -2.36 -6.71 33.44
CA ALA A 15 -3.04 -7.99 33.30
C ALA A 15 -2.76 -8.84 34.56
N SER A 16 -3.67 -8.75 35.55
CA SER A 16 -3.85 -9.81 36.54
C SER A 16 -4.88 -10.79 35.98
N PRO A 17 -4.68 -12.12 36.04
CA PRO A 17 -5.52 -13.06 35.35
C PRO A 17 -6.83 -13.24 36.11
N LYS A 18 -7.96 -13.08 35.38
CA LYS A 18 -9.34 -13.46 35.73
C LYS A 18 -10.33 -12.37 36.18
N PHE A 19 -10.01 -11.08 36.11
CA PHE A 19 -11.03 -10.02 36.28
C PHE A 19 -11.36 -9.30 34.97
N SER A 20 -12.49 -9.73 34.37
CA SER A 20 -13.33 -9.03 33.40
C SER A 20 -12.69 -8.45 32.14
N LEU A 21 -12.75 -9.22 31.06
CA LEU A 21 -12.53 -8.78 29.67
C LEU A 21 -13.39 -7.54 29.32
N ASN A 22 -14.57 -7.41 29.91
CA ASN A 22 -15.50 -6.30 29.68
C ASN A 22 -15.03 -4.97 30.30
N ILE A 23 -14.43 -4.98 31.50
CA ILE A 23 -13.90 -3.76 32.13
C ILE A 23 -12.62 -3.32 31.43
N LEU A 24 -11.76 -4.26 31.02
CA LEU A 24 -10.55 -3.93 30.24
C LEU A 24 -10.92 -3.30 28.90
N CYS A 25 -11.95 -3.82 28.21
CA CYS A 25 -12.45 -3.25 26.97
C CYS A 25 -13.06 -1.85 27.22
N LEU A 26 -13.85 -1.66 28.28
CA LEU A 26 -14.41 -0.36 28.66
C LEU A 26 -13.33 0.67 29.03
N VAL A 27 -12.31 0.28 29.78
CA VAL A 27 -11.20 1.16 30.20
C VAL A 27 -10.34 1.55 29.00
N VAL A 28 -9.99 0.59 28.13
CA VAL A 28 -9.28 0.88 26.86
C VAL A 28 -10.15 1.76 25.95
N THR A 29 -11.45 1.53 25.89
CA THR A 29 -12.39 2.34 25.10
C THR A 29 -12.51 3.76 25.68
N VAL A 30 -12.59 3.93 27.00
CA VAL A 30 -12.63 5.24 27.68
C VAL A 30 -11.30 6.00 27.50
N PHE A 31 -10.16 5.33 27.59
CA PHE A 31 -8.85 5.96 27.32
C PHE A 31 -8.69 6.38 25.85
N VAL A 32 -9.20 5.58 24.91
CA VAL A 32 -9.21 5.92 23.47
C VAL A 32 -10.18 7.07 23.17
N LEU A 33 -11.32 7.15 23.88
CA LEU A 33 -12.35 8.18 23.68
C LEU A 33 -11.94 9.57 24.19
N LEU A 34 -10.99 9.69 25.11
CA LEU A 34 -10.65 10.96 25.75
C LEU A 34 -9.43 11.71 25.18
N GLN A 35 -8.71 11.15 24.19
CA GLN A 35 -7.53 11.81 23.56
C GLN A 35 -6.52 12.42 24.56
N ILE A 36 -6.31 11.80 25.72
CA ILE A 36 -5.54 12.43 26.81
C ILE A 36 -4.03 12.18 26.75
N TRP A 37 -3.58 11.34 25.82
CA TRP A 37 -2.18 10.93 25.71
C TRP A 37 -1.58 11.36 24.38
N LEU A 38 -0.41 11.96 24.45
CA LEU A 38 0.40 12.34 23.31
C LEU A 38 1.37 11.20 22.99
N LEU A 39 1.52 10.87 21.70
CA LEU A 39 2.61 10.02 21.25
C LEU A 39 3.89 10.85 21.19
N CYS A 40 4.94 10.41 21.86
CA CYS A 40 6.27 10.99 21.81
C CYS A 40 7.26 10.02 21.18
N LEU A 41 8.07 10.52 20.24
CA LEU A 41 9.13 9.77 19.55
C LEU A 41 10.48 10.43 19.84
N LYS A 42 11.54 9.64 19.94
CA LYS A 42 12.91 10.09 20.20
C LYS A 42 13.90 9.19 19.45
N GLY A 43 15.01 9.75 19.00
CA GLY A 43 16.03 9.04 18.22
C GLY A 43 16.05 9.52 16.77
N VAL A 44 17.20 9.39 16.11
CA VAL A 44 17.45 9.84 14.73
C VAL A 44 18.01 8.72 13.83
N ASP A 45 18.04 7.49 14.34
CA ASP A 45 18.79 6.40 13.72
C ASP A 45 18.07 5.84 12.50
N ASP A 46 18.76 5.80 11.36
CA ASP A 46 18.28 5.31 10.07
C ASP A 46 18.95 3.99 9.64
N HIS A 47 19.74 3.36 10.52
CA HIS A 47 20.49 2.12 10.29
C HIS A 47 20.25 1.03 11.35
N ASP A 48 19.97 1.40 12.60
CA ASP A 48 19.64 0.51 13.71
C ASP A 48 18.42 1.04 14.48
N GLY A 49 17.25 0.49 14.13
CA GLY A 49 15.98 0.89 14.72
C GLY A 49 15.86 0.66 16.24
N SER A 50 16.79 -0.05 16.88
CA SER A 50 16.78 -0.22 18.34
C SER A 50 17.15 1.06 19.11
N TRP A 51 17.70 2.06 18.42
CA TRP A 51 18.01 3.40 18.94
C TRP A 51 16.88 4.41 18.75
N ASN A 52 15.73 3.99 18.23
CA ASN A 52 14.53 4.82 18.13
C ASN A 52 13.51 4.40 19.20
N TYR A 53 13.09 5.37 20.01
CA TYR A 53 12.24 5.18 21.18
C TYR A 53 10.88 5.84 21.00
N TYR A 54 9.87 5.28 21.67
CA TYR A 54 8.55 5.89 21.76
C TYR A 54 7.99 5.78 23.18
N ALA A 55 7.16 6.74 23.53
CA ALA A 55 6.42 6.77 24.79
C ALA A 55 5.07 7.46 24.60
N LEU A 56 4.13 7.18 25.50
CA LEU A 56 2.92 7.99 25.66
C LEU A 56 3.13 8.92 26.86
N ALA A 57 2.74 10.19 26.71
CA ALA A 57 2.87 11.19 27.76
C ALA A 57 1.60 12.02 27.91
N TRP A 58 1.33 12.49 29.12
CA TRP A 58 0.27 13.49 29.34
C TRP A 58 0.74 14.85 28.81
N PRO A 59 -0.14 15.68 28.23
CA PRO A 59 0.21 17.02 27.75
C PRO A 59 0.90 17.90 28.80
N GLN A 60 0.52 17.77 30.07
CA GLN A 60 1.05 18.57 31.18
C GLN A 60 2.37 18.01 31.74
N SER A 61 2.76 16.80 31.33
CA SER A 61 3.93 16.09 31.84
C SER A 61 5.04 15.98 30.79
N LEU A 62 5.01 16.81 29.74
CA LEU A 62 6.04 16.78 28.72
C LEU A 62 7.39 17.22 29.32
N PRO A 63 8.50 16.54 29.01
CA PRO A 63 9.82 17.01 29.39
C PRO A 63 10.06 18.44 28.92
N VAL A 64 10.81 19.22 29.69
CA VAL A 64 11.08 20.65 29.38
C VAL A 64 11.73 20.82 28.00
N ASN A 65 12.55 19.86 27.58
CA ASN A 65 13.21 19.88 26.28
C ASN A 65 12.36 19.30 25.13
N ALA A 66 11.17 18.74 25.40
CA ALA A 66 10.34 18.13 24.38
C ALA A 66 9.69 19.18 23.47
N SER A 67 9.48 18.84 22.20
CA SER A 67 8.67 19.66 21.28
C SER A 67 7.32 19.03 21.01
N LEU A 68 6.25 19.83 21.11
CA LEU A 68 4.90 19.43 20.74
C LEU A 68 4.58 19.87 19.31
N GLN A 69 4.22 18.91 18.46
CA GLN A 69 3.79 19.09 17.09
C GLN A 69 2.26 19.12 17.02
N LYS A 70 1.69 20.27 16.64
CA LYS A 70 0.25 20.45 16.49
C LYS A 70 -0.29 19.85 15.18
N GLY A 71 -1.56 19.47 15.17
CA GLY A 71 -2.21 18.83 14.03
C GLY A 71 -1.97 17.33 13.93
N LEU A 72 -2.63 16.71 12.95
CA LEU A 72 -2.59 15.28 12.66
C LEU A 72 -1.24 14.86 12.06
N THR A 73 -0.65 13.86 12.69
CA THR A 73 0.58 13.21 12.24
C THR A 73 0.28 11.75 11.90
N PHE A 74 0.70 11.31 10.72
CA PHE A 74 0.70 9.89 10.39
C PHE A 74 2.05 9.26 10.69
N VAL A 75 2.04 8.15 11.42
CA VAL A 75 3.24 7.41 11.79
C VAL A 75 3.15 6.01 11.18
N SER A 76 3.85 5.81 10.07
CA SER A 76 3.94 4.52 9.40
C SER A 76 5.11 3.75 9.99
N TYR A 77 4.85 2.55 10.52
CA TYR A 77 5.88 1.67 11.06
C TYR A 77 5.72 0.28 10.45
N ASN A 78 6.56 -0.12 9.50
CA ASN A 78 6.32 -1.40 8.84
C ASN A 78 7.62 -2.08 8.35
N HIS A 79 7.45 -3.26 7.75
CA HIS A 79 8.55 -4.08 7.21
C HIS A 79 8.83 -3.86 5.71
N TYR A 80 8.06 -2.97 5.09
CA TYR A 80 8.06 -2.69 3.67
C TYR A 80 8.80 -1.38 3.39
N ASP A 81 9.69 -1.42 2.41
CA ASP A 81 10.41 -0.21 2.03
C ASP A 81 9.46 0.73 1.26
N TYR A 82 9.64 2.04 1.45
CA TYR A 82 8.82 3.05 0.78
C TYR A 82 9.31 3.39 -0.64
N GLY A 83 10.41 2.78 -1.10
CA GLY A 83 10.98 2.99 -2.43
C GLY A 83 10.35 2.10 -3.48
N ASN A 84 10.01 0.87 -3.11
CA ASN A 84 9.29 -0.09 -3.94
C ASN A 84 7.82 0.31 -4.04
N MET A 85 7.30 0.34 -5.28
CA MET A 85 5.95 0.81 -5.57
C MET A 85 4.87 -0.02 -4.87
N TRP A 86 4.99 -1.35 -4.88
CA TRP A 86 4.02 -2.25 -4.24
C TRP A 86 4.07 -2.12 -2.73
N HIS A 87 5.25 -2.34 -2.14
CA HIS A 87 5.50 -2.23 -0.70
C HIS A 87 5.05 -0.89 -0.12
N GLY A 88 5.43 0.19 -0.78
CA GLY A 88 5.08 1.54 -0.37
C GLY A 88 3.58 1.81 -0.46
N LEU A 89 2.93 1.41 -1.55
CA LEU A 89 1.47 1.56 -1.68
C LEU A 89 0.74 0.75 -0.60
N SER A 90 1.11 -0.52 -0.43
CA SER A 90 0.61 -1.44 0.60
C SER A 90 0.69 -0.84 2.01
N ALA A 91 1.80 -0.15 2.32
CA ALA A 91 1.98 0.54 3.59
C ALA A 91 1.10 1.78 3.76
N MET A 92 0.70 2.45 2.67
CA MET A 92 -0.07 3.71 2.70
C MET A 92 -1.58 3.51 2.64
N VAL A 93 -2.06 2.44 2.00
CA VAL A 93 -3.49 2.14 1.87
C VAL A 93 -4.25 2.19 3.22
N PRO A 94 -3.72 1.69 4.36
CA PRO A 94 -4.38 1.80 5.66
C PRO A 94 -4.61 3.24 6.13
N PHE A 95 -3.71 4.17 5.81
CA PHE A 95 -3.87 5.60 6.17
C PHE A 95 -4.95 6.27 5.33
N ILE A 96 -4.99 5.98 4.04
CA ILE A 96 -6.05 6.48 3.15
C ILE A 96 -7.40 5.92 3.58
N ALA A 97 -7.43 4.63 3.95
CA ALA A 97 -8.59 4.01 4.57
C ALA A 97 -8.98 4.72 5.87
N TRP A 98 -8.02 5.08 6.73
CA TRP A 98 -8.35 5.81 7.94
C TRP A 98 -8.95 7.19 7.61
N SER A 99 -8.35 7.96 6.71
CA SER A 99 -8.86 9.28 6.29
C SER A 99 -10.28 9.21 5.74
N LEU A 100 -10.59 8.25 4.86
CA LEU A 100 -11.94 8.05 4.32
C LEU A 100 -13.01 7.83 5.40
N ARG A 101 -12.66 7.21 6.54
CA ARG A 101 -13.59 6.99 7.66
C ARG A 101 -13.67 8.16 8.63
N ASN A 102 -12.73 9.09 8.55
CA ASN A 102 -12.60 10.23 9.43
C ASN A 102 -12.74 11.51 8.61
N GLN A 103 -13.81 11.62 7.84
CA GLN A 103 -14.20 12.85 7.12
C GLN A 103 -13.07 13.41 6.22
N CYS A 104 -12.30 12.52 5.59
CA CYS A 104 -11.20 12.87 4.71
C CYS A 104 -10.10 13.71 5.38
N GLU A 105 -9.91 13.55 6.70
CA GLU A 105 -8.88 14.27 7.44
C GLU A 105 -7.50 14.00 6.84
N LYS A 106 -6.74 15.09 6.65
CA LYS A 106 -5.44 15.10 5.98
C LYS A 106 -4.34 15.28 7.01
N PRO A 107 -3.25 14.49 6.96
CA PRO A 107 -2.12 14.66 7.86
C PRO A 107 -1.34 15.92 7.49
N GLN A 108 -0.86 16.68 8.48
CA GLN A 108 0.08 17.78 8.25
C GLN A 108 1.47 17.23 7.93
N ARG A 109 1.81 16.08 8.52
CA ARG A 109 3.13 15.48 8.38
C ARG A 109 3.11 13.97 8.58
N TRP A 110 4.20 13.35 8.14
CA TRP A 110 4.43 11.92 8.20
C TRP A 110 5.74 11.64 8.94
N VAL A 111 5.72 10.59 9.75
CA VAL A 111 6.91 9.94 10.32
C VAL A 111 6.94 8.52 9.77
N LEU A 112 8.07 8.12 9.19
CA LEU A 112 8.21 6.84 8.52
C LEU A 112 9.28 5.99 9.20
N TYR A 113 8.94 4.73 9.43
CA TYR A 113 9.86 3.73 9.95
C TYR A 113 9.83 2.46 9.09
N HIS A 114 11.01 2.01 8.70
CA HIS A 114 11.23 0.73 8.03
C HIS A 114 12.11 -0.14 8.94
N TRP A 115 11.57 -1.23 9.48
CA TRP A 115 12.26 -2.06 10.50
C TRP A 115 12.70 -1.28 11.75
N GLY A 116 11.99 -0.20 12.08
CA GLY A 116 12.31 0.67 13.20
C GLY A 116 13.36 1.74 12.89
N GLU A 117 13.96 1.71 11.71
CA GLU A 117 14.88 2.74 11.22
C GLU A 117 14.09 3.90 10.62
N LEU A 118 14.50 5.14 10.91
CA LEU A 118 13.84 6.32 10.35
C LEU A 118 14.02 6.42 8.84
N ARG A 119 12.97 6.89 8.18
CA ARG A 119 12.95 7.18 6.75
C ARG A 119 12.41 8.57 6.51
N PHE A 120 13.00 9.25 5.52
CA PHE A 120 12.74 10.67 5.28
C PHE A 120 12.12 10.95 3.91
N GLY A 121 11.53 9.92 3.31
CA GLY A 121 10.93 10.02 2.00
C GLY A 121 10.35 8.70 1.51
N MET A 122 9.71 8.82 0.35
CA MET A 122 9.14 7.72 -0.42
C MET A 122 9.70 7.77 -1.83
N GLY A 123 9.61 6.65 -2.57
CA GLY A 123 9.91 6.65 -4.00
C GLY A 123 9.00 7.63 -4.75
N ASN A 124 9.53 8.25 -5.83
CA ASN A 124 8.83 9.31 -6.56
C ASN A 124 7.40 8.95 -6.95
N TRP A 125 7.18 7.74 -7.44
CA TRP A 125 5.85 7.28 -7.83
C TRP A 125 4.85 7.30 -6.65
N LEU A 126 5.26 6.82 -5.48
CA LEU A 126 4.40 6.79 -4.30
C LEU A 126 4.13 8.21 -3.79
N SER A 127 5.15 9.06 -3.74
CA SER A 127 4.99 10.47 -3.35
C SER A 127 3.93 11.18 -4.19
N GLU A 128 3.96 10.99 -5.51
CA GLU A 128 2.97 11.58 -6.43
C GLU A 128 1.55 11.05 -6.19
N ILE A 129 1.40 9.73 -5.99
CA ILE A 129 0.10 9.12 -5.67
C ILE A 129 -0.48 9.66 -4.36
N ILE A 130 0.34 9.79 -3.32
CA ILE A 130 -0.10 10.30 -2.02
C ILE A 130 -0.38 11.80 -2.10
N THR A 131 0.42 12.59 -2.83
CA THR A 131 0.15 14.00 -3.10
C THR A 131 -1.15 14.21 -3.88
N ALA A 132 -1.41 13.41 -4.91
CA ALA A 132 -2.67 13.44 -5.64
C ALA A 132 -3.86 13.08 -4.72
N THR A 133 -3.68 12.06 -3.87
CA THR A 133 -4.72 11.57 -2.95
C THR A 133 -5.13 12.63 -1.93
N TYR A 134 -4.16 13.30 -1.30
CA TYR A 134 -4.43 14.31 -0.28
C TYR A 134 -4.55 15.74 -0.84
N GLY A 135 -4.14 15.98 -2.09
CA GLY A 135 -4.13 17.30 -2.72
C GLY A 135 -3.15 18.28 -2.06
N GLN A 136 -2.06 17.78 -1.46
CA GLN A 136 -1.03 18.60 -0.81
C GLN A 136 0.33 17.90 -0.85
N ASN A 137 1.39 18.69 -0.77
CA ASN A 137 2.73 18.17 -0.61
C ASN A 137 2.89 17.48 0.74
N ILE A 138 3.69 16.42 0.76
CA ILE A 138 3.91 15.59 1.94
C ILE A 138 5.13 16.10 2.68
N GLU A 139 4.96 16.44 3.95
CA GLU A 139 6.07 16.74 4.84
C GLU A 139 6.51 15.46 5.55
N PHE A 140 7.76 15.03 5.34
CA PHE A 140 8.39 13.98 6.13
C PHE A 140 9.18 14.60 7.26
N LEU A 141 8.71 14.37 8.50
CA LEU A 141 9.34 14.94 9.67
C LEU A 141 10.70 14.30 9.91
N ARG A 142 11.72 15.16 10.10
CA ARG A 142 13.07 14.77 10.46
C ARG A 142 13.35 15.17 11.90
N PHE A 143 13.79 14.22 12.70
CA PHE A 143 14.32 14.51 14.03
C PHE A 143 15.80 14.88 13.87
N VAL A 144 16.20 16.03 14.43
CA VAL A 144 17.57 16.55 14.30
C VAL A 144 18.38 16.30 15.57
N ASP A 145 17.71 16.31 16.72
CA ASP A 145 18.32 16.10 18.03
C ASP A 145 17.88 14.74 18.57
N GLU A 146 18.83 13.81 18.65
CA GLU A 146 18.62 12.44 19.17
C GLU A 146 18.10 12.42 20.60
N ASN A 147 18.38 13.46 21.39
CA ASN A 147 18.07 13.54 22.81
C ASN A 147 16.72 14.22 23.10
N LYS A 148 16.16 14.91 22.11
CA LYS A 148 14.92 15.65 22.21
C LYS A 148 13.70 14.82 21.81
N PRO A 149 12.76 14.55 22.74
CA PRO A 149 11.49 13.93 22.39
C PRO A 149 10.62 14.87 21.55
N VAL A 150 10.01 14.33 20.50
CA VAL A 150 9.01 15.02 19.67
C VAL A 150 7.66 14.37 19.89
N CYS A 151 6.73 15.13 20.44
CA CYS A 151 5.39 14.67 20.80
C CYS A 151 4.33 15.22 19.84
N PHE A 152 3.26 14.48 19.61
CA PHE A 152 2.22 14.82 18.62
C PHE A 152 0.86 15.02 19.29
N GLU A 153 0.21 16.15 18.99
CA GLU A 153 -1.15 16.47 19.44
C GLU A 153 -2.16 15.41 18.98
N LYS A 154 -2.07 15.00 17.71
CA LYS A 154 -2.85 13.91 17.13
C LYS A 154 -1.93 13.00 16.33
N ALA A 155 -2.00 11.70 16.58
CA ALA A 155 -1.23 10.71 15.84
C ALA A 155 -2.09 9.52 15.44
N VAL A 156 -1.95 9.07 14.19
CA VAL A 156 -2.46 7.78 13.72
C VAL A 156 -1.26 6.92 13.41
N VAL A 157 -1.18 5.76 14.05
CA VAL A 157 -0.07 4.82 13.91
C VAL A 157 -0.57 3.57 13.20
N MET A 158 0.06 3.20 12.09
CA MET A 158 -0.21 1.94 11.40
C MET A 158 1.03 1.08 11.38
N ARG A 159 0.93 -0.10 11.98
CA ARG A 159 1.98 -1.12 11.99
C ARG A 159 1.84 -2.17 10.89
N HIS A 160 0.60 -2.38 10.45
CA HIS A 160 0.24 -3.38 9.47
C HIS A 160 -0.05 -2.71 8.12
N ASN A 161 0.19 -3.45 7.05
CA ASN A 161 -0.19 -3.05 5.71
C ASN A 161 -1.68 -3.31 5.46
N GLU A 162 -2.12 -3.13 4.22
CA GLU A 162 -3.47 -3.43 3.74
C GLU A 162 -3.88 -4.91 3.89
N GLY A 163 -2.97 -5.82 4.21
CA GLY A 163 -3.24 -7.24 4.42
C GLY A 163 -4.32 -7.51 5.50
N GLY A 164 -4.47 -6.63 6.49
CA GLY A 164 -5.50 -6.73 7.53
C GLY A 164 -6.88 -6.17 7.16
N MET A 165 -7.03 -5.55 5.99
CA MET A 165 -8.28 -4.89 5.58
C MET A 165 -9.27 -5.86 4.92
N SER A 166 -10.57 -5.56 4.96
CA SER A 166 -11.55 -6.28 4.14
C SER A 166 -11.34 -5.97 2.66
N ARG A 167 -11.89 -6.83 1.79
CA ARG A 167 -11.81 -6.62 0.34
C ARG A 167 -12.50 -5.32 -0.06
N GLU A 168 -13.68 -5.07 0.48
CA GLU A 168 -14.52 -3.89 0.21
C GLU A 168 -13.75 -2.62 0.59
N ARG A 169 -13.10 -2.63 1.76
CA ARG A 169 -12.31 -1.48 2.22
C ARG A 169 -11.11 -1.19 1.31
N ARG A 170 -10.43 -2.22 0.81
CA ARG A 170 -9.35 -2.01 -0.17
C ARG A 170 -9.87 -1.42 -1.46
N MET A 171 -11.01 -1.92 -1.95
CA MET A 171 -11.63 -1.43 -3.18
C MET A 171 -12.04 0.04 -3.07
N GLU A 172 -12.65 0.46 -1.96
CA GLU A 172 -12.97 1.87 -1.70
C GLU A 172 -11.74 2.79 -1.73
N VAL A 173 -10.63 2.32 -1.13
CA VAL A 173 -9.37 3.08 -1.12
C VAL A 173 -8.78 3.18 -2.53
N PHE A 174 -8.74 2.08 -3.28
CA PHE A 174 -8.23 2.09 -4.65
C PHE A 174 -9.09 2.93 -5.59
N ASP A 175 -10.41 2.96 -5.40
CA ASP A 175 -11.29 3.87 -6.14
C ASP A 175 -10.96 5.34 -5.85
N LEU A 176 -10.75 5.69 -4.57
CA LEU A 176 -10.34 7.04 -4.22
C LEU A 176 -9.00 7.40 -4.88
N ILE A 177 -8.00 6.53 -4.76
CA ILE A 177 -6.67 6.74 -5.35
C ILE A 177 -6.80 6.95 -6.87
N ARG A 178 -7.54 6.08 -7.56
CA ARG A 178 -7.77 6.17 -9.01
C ARG A 178 -8.43 7.51 -9.38
N CYS A 179 -9.51 7.87 -8.69
CA CYS A 179 -10.23 9.10 -8.95
C CYS A 179 -9.35 10.33 -8.72
N LYS A 180 -8.64 10.37 -7.58
CA LYS A 180 -7.72 11.47 -7.24
C LYS A 180 -6.56 11.59 -8.20
N ALA A 181 -5.95 10.48 -8.60
CA ALA A 181 -4.86 10.47 -9.58
C ALA A 181 -5.32 11.03 -10.94
N ARG A 182 -6.52 10.66 -11.41
CA ARG A 182 -7.11 11.20 -12.66
C ARG A 182 -7.37 12.69 -12.56
N ASN A 183 -7.99 13.13 -11.46
CA ASN A 183 -8.25 14.56 -11.24
C ASN A 183 -6.94 15.36 -11.17
N TYR A 184 -5.95 14.87 -10.43
CA TYR A 184 -4.64 15.52 -10.32
C TYR A 184 -3.94 15.63 -11.68
N CYS A 185 -4.01 14.59 -12.52
CA CYS A 185 -3.46 14.64 -13.88
C CYS A 185 -4.24 15.60 -14.80
N ASN A 186 -5.57 15.60 -14.75
CA ASN A 186 -6.37 16.54 -15.55
C ASN A 186 -6.13 18.01 -15.16
N LEU A 187 -5.71 18.28 -13.92
CA LEU A 187 -5.35 19.62 -13.44
C LEU A 187 -3.91 20.03 -13.79
N SER A 188 -3.03 19.09 -14.16
CA SER A 188 -1.65 19.38 -14.56
C SER A 188 -1.55 19.61 -16.07
N LEU A 189 -1.62 20.87 -16.50
CA LEU A 189 -1.51 21.29 -17.91
C LEU A 189 -0.13 21.01 -18.55
N SER A 190 0.84 20.44 -17.82
CA SER A 190 2.15 20.07 -18.38
C SER A 190 2.19 18.58 -18.73
N LYS A 191 2.35 18.27 -20.03
CA LYS A 191 2.55 16.90 -20.56
C LYS A 191 3.89 16.32 -20.10
N THR A 192 4.04 16.00 -18.82
CA THR A 192 5.14 15.15 -18.33
C THR A 192 4.84 13.67 -18.59
N SER A 193 5.87 12.82 -18.63
CA SER A 193 5.73 11.36 -18.75
C SER A 193 4.82 10.74 -17.68
N LYS A 194 4.67 11.41 -16.52
CA LYS A 194 3.81 11.01 -15.40
C LYS A 194 2.32 10.99 -15.78
N LEU A 195 1.87 11.99 -16.54
CA LEU A 195 0.49 12.11 -17.04
C LEU A 195 0.08 10.89 -17.87
N ARG A 196 1.05 10.35 -18.64
CA ARG A 196 0.81 9.27 -19.59
C ARG A 196 0.46 7.95 -18.94
N ILE A 197 0.96 7.65 -17.74
CA ILE A 197 0.68 6.35 -17.08
C ILE A 197 -0.75 6.32 -16.56
N VAL A 198 -1.23 7.39 -15.91
CA VAL A 198 -2.60 7.46 -15.42
C VAL A 198 -3.59 7.44 -16.58
N GLU A 199 -3.31 8.21 -17.63
CA GLU A 199 -4.10 8.21 -18.87
C GLU A 199 -4.15 6.82 -19.51
N LEU A 200 -2.98 6.21 -19.76
CA LEU A 200 -2.87 4.87 -20.35
C LEU A 200 -3.65 3.84 -19.53
N MET A 201 -3.44 3.79 -18.22
CA MET A 201 -4.11 2.81 -17.36
C MET A 201 -5.62 3.07 -17.30
N SER A 202 -6.06 4.33 -17.32
CA SER A 202 -7.50 4.67 -17.35
C SER A 202 -8.21 4.25 -18.64
N MET A 203 -7.47 4.14 -19.74
CA MET A 203 -7.99 3.66 -21.03
C MET A 203 -7.75 2.16 -21.26
N THR A 204 -7.09 1.47 -20.32
CA THR A 204 -6.76 0.05 -20.47
C THR A 204 -7.89 -0.82 -19.93
N ASP A 205 -8.57 -1.50 -20.84
CA ASP A 205 -9.63 -2.47 -20.52
C ASP A 205 -9.05 -3.85 -20.12
N VAL A 206 -7.99 -4.28 -20.80
CA VAL A 206 -7.30 -5.56 -20.57
C VAL A 206 -5.80 -5.32 -20.51
N LEU A 207 -5.17 -5.65 -19.38
CA LEU A 207 -3.73 -5.55 -19.18
C LEU A 207 -3.09 -6.93 -19.33
N VAL A 208 -2.17 -7.02 -20.28
CA VAL A 208 -1.44 -8.23 -20.63
C VAL A 208 0.02 -7.98 -20.24
N SER A 209 0.54 -8.67 -19.21
CA SER A 209 1.87 -8.34 -18.70
C SER A 209 2.62 -9.50 -18.06
N PRO A 210 3.95 -9.60 -18.25
CA PRO A 210 4.77 -10.51 -17.46
C PRO A 210 4.65 -10.21 -15.96
N HIS A 211 4.71 -11.26 -15.16
CA HIS A 211 4.74 -11.17 -13.72
C HIS A 211 6.00 -10.43 -13.27
N GLY A 212 5.82 -9.44 -12.40
CA GLY A 212 6.92 -8.74 -11.77
C GLY A 212 6.42 -7.78 -10.71
N ALA A 213 7.22 -7.55 -9.68
CA ALA A 213 6.86 -6.74 -8.51
C ALA A 213 6.59 -5.23 -8.81
N GLN A 214 6.53 -4.81 -10.07
CA GLN A 214 6.56 -3.40 -10.48
C GLN A 214 5.29 -2.90 -11.19
N LEU A 215 4.30 -3.75 -11.45
CA LEU A 215 3.06 -3.29 -12.12
C LEU A 215 1.97 -2.82 -11.14
N THR A 216 2.38 -2.15 -10.07
CA THR A 216 1.46 -1.49 -9.12
C THR A 216 0.51 -0.51 -9.82
N ASN A 217 0.87 -0.03 -11.01
CA ASN A 217 0.02 0.84 -11.84
C ASN A 217 -1.34 0.22 -12.21
N LEU A 218 -1.51 -1.11 -12.13
CA LEU A 218 -2.80 -1.78 -12.37
C LEU A 218 -3.93 -1.20 -11.51
N VAL A 219 -3.63 -0.65 -10.33
CA VAL A 219 -4.64 -0.05 -9.43
C VAL A 219 -5.30 1.19 -10.04
N LEU A 220 -4.72 1.78 -11.09
CA LEU A 220 -5.22 2.95 -11.81
C LEU A 220 -6.20 2.59 -12.95
N MET A 221 -6.26 1.32 -13.33
CA MET A 221 -7.24 0.80 -14.28
C MET A 221 -8.63 0.77 -13.68
N ASP A 222 -9.66 0.85 -14.52
CA ASP A 222 -11.06 0.81 -14.08
C ASP A 222 -11.44 -0.51 -13.39
N ARG A 223 -12.49 -0.45 -12.57
CA ARG A 223 -13.16 -1.66 -12.09
C ARG A 223 -13.64 -2.49 -13.28
N ASN A 224 -13.78 -3.78 -13.09
CA ASN A 224 -14.16 -4.75 -14.12
C ASN A 224 -13.15 -4.92 -15.28
N SER A 225 -12.07 -4.14 -15.33
CA SER A 225 -10.93 -4.43 -16.21
C SER A 225 -10.33 -5.80 -15.89
N SER A 226 -9.56 -6.33 -16.85
CA SER A 226 -9.01 -7.68 -16.79
C SER A 226 -7.49 -7.67 -16.82
N VAL A 227 -6.87 -8.60 -16.11
CA VAL A 227 -5.41 -8.81 -16.09
C VAL A 227 -5.12 -10.23 -16.57
N MET A 228 -4.24 -10.34 -17.56
CA MET A 228 -3.67 -11.58 -18.07
C MET A 228 -2.18 -11.57 -17.77
N GLU A 229 -1.70 -12.64 -17.12
CA GLU A 229 -0.37 -12.67 -16.54
C GLU A 229 0.52 -13.76 -17.14
N PHE A 230 1.78 -13.42 -17.39
CA PHE A 230 2.76 -14.34 -17.97
C PHE A 230 3.92 -14.60 -17.03
N TYR A 231 4.33 -15.85 -16.94
CA TYR A 231 5.44 -16.26 -16.10
C TYR A 231 6.55 -16.85 -16.95
N PRO A 232 7.80 -16.37 -16.82
CA PRO A 232 8.94 -17.06 -17.38
C PRO A 232 9.10 -18.43 -16.70
N LYS A 233 9.72 -19.37 -17.42
CA LYS A 233 10.02 -20.71 -16.90
C LYS A 233 10.81 -20.59 -15.60
N GLY A 234 10.55 -21.50 -14.65
CA GLY A 234 11.28 -21.57 -13.39
C GLY A 234 10.90 -20.50 -12.35
N TRP A 235 10.25 -19.40 -12.75
CA TRP A 235 9.84 -18.33 -11.83
C TRP A 235 8.99 -18.81 -10.66
N LEU A 236 8.05 -19.73 -10.93
CA LEU A 236 7.16 -20.30 -9.92
C LEU A 236 7.92 -20.88 -8.71
N LYS A 237 9.10 -21.47 -8.93
CA LYS A 237 9.90 -22.13 -7.90
C LYS A 237 10.61 -21.14 -6.97
N LEU A 238 10.79 -19.89 -7.41
CA LEU A 238 11.57 -18.87 -6.70
C LEU A 238 10.74 -17.68 -6.21
N ALA A 239 9.59 -17.41 -6.83
CA ALA A 239 8.76 -16.23 -6.55
C ALA A 239 8.10 -16.24 -5.16
N GLY A 240 8.02 -17.41 -4.52
CA GLY A 240 7.38 -17.58 -3.22
C GLY A 240 5.96 -17.05 -3.21
N VAL A 241 5.59 -16.34 -2.15
CA VAL A 241 4.25 -15.75 -1.97
C VAL A 241 4.00 -14.56 -2.91
N GLY A 242 5.06 -13.89 -3.39
CA GLY A 242 4.95 -12.73 -4.29
C GLY A 242 4.33 -13.05 -5.65
N GLN A 243 4.28 -14.32 -6.05
CA GLN A 243 3.63 -14.74 -7.30
C GLN A 243 2.15 -14.34 -7.39
N PHE A 244 1.46 -14.16 -6.26
CA PHE A 244 0.02 -13.86 -6.26
C PHE A 244 -0.29 -12.36 -6.30
N VAL A 245 0.71 -11.49 -6.39
CA VAL A 245 0.54 -10.03 -6.31
C VAL A 245 -0.43 -9.49 -7.37
N TYR A 246 -0.42 -9.98 -8.61
CA TYR A 246 -1.39 -9.50 -9.61
C TYR A 246 -2.79 -10.03 -9.37
N GLN A 247 -2.92 -11.27 -8.87
CA GLN A 247 -4.22 -11.81 -8.49
C GLN A 247 -4.83 -11.00 -7.35
N TRP A 248 -4.03 -10.66 -6.35
CA TRP A 248 -4.43 -9.79 -5.25
C TRP A 248 -4.72 -8.38 -5.71
N GLY A 249 -3.83 -7.76 -6.48
CA GLY A 249 -4.01 -6.42 -7.03
C GLY A 249 -5.30 -6.32 -7.84
N ALA A 250 -5.55 -7.26 -8.75
CA ALA A 250 -6.78 -7.30 -9.51
C ALA A 250 -8.00 -7.45 -8.59
N ASN A 251 -7.99 -8.43 -7.68
CA ASN A 251 -9.11 -8.67 -6.78
C ASN A 251 -9.40 -7.47 -5.87
N TRP A 252 -8.36 -6.84 -5.32
CA TRP A 252 -8.47 -5.71 -4.40
C TRP A 252 -8.83 -4.40 -5.09
N SER A 253 -8.57 -4.27 -6.40
CA SER A 253 -8.98 -3.10 -7.20
C SER A 253 -10.32 -3.27 -7.92
N GLY A 254 -11.05 -4.37 -7.66
CA GLY A 254 -12.33 -4.65 -8.32
C GLY A 254 -12.20 -5.09 -9.77
N MET A 255 -11.04 -5.62 -10.15
CA MET A 255 -10.74 -6.17 -11.47
C MET A 255 -10.76 -7.71 -11.44
N ARG A 256 -10.51 -8.32 -12.59
CA ARG A 256 -10.46 -9.78 -12.75
C ARG A 256 -9.08 -10.23 -13.20
N HIS A 257 -8.56 -11.25 -12.54
CA HIS A 257 -7.41 -11.99 -13.03
C HIS A 257 -7.93 -13.13 -13.90
N GLU A 258 -7.64 -13.09 -15.20
CA GLU A 258 -8.21 -14.00 -16.21
C GLU A 258 -7.34 -15.26 -16.44
N GLY A 259 -6.39 -15.52 -15.54
CA GLY A 259 -5.51 -16.67 -15.59
C GLY A 259 -4.05 -16.31 -15.84
N SER A 260 -3.21 -17.34 -15.79
CA SER A 260 -1.76 -17.23 -15.92
C SER A 260 -1.24 -18.16 -17.00
N TRP A 261 -0.39 -17.65 -17.89
CA TRP A 261 0.45 -18.48 -18.73
C TRP A 261 1.80 -18.73 -18.06
N ARG A 262 2.26 -19.98 -18.07
CA ARG A 262 3.59 -20.34 -17.57
C ARG A 262 4.38 -20.96 -18.70
N ASP A 263 5.49 -20.32 -19.06
CA ASP A 263 6.35 -20.80 -20.12
C ASP A 263 7.01 -22.14 -19.73
N PRO A 264 6.78 -23.24 -20.49
CA PRO A 264 7.41 -24.52 -20.21
C PRO A 264 8.82 -24.65 -20.78
N VAL A 265 9.20 -23.85 -21.79
CA VAL A 265 10.41 -24.04 -22.62
C VAL A 265 11.48 -22.99 -22.36
N GLY A 266 11.16 -21.88 -21.68
CA GLY A 266 12.07 -20.76 -21.39
C GLY A 266 13.47 -21.09 -20.83
N GLU A 267 14.25 -20.04 -20.58
CA GLU A 267 15.68 -20.13 -20.27
C GLU A 267 16.02 -21.13 -19.15
N ILE A 268 17.14 -21.84 -19.33
CA ILE A 268 17.61 -22.87 -18.42
C ILE A 268 18.70 -22.27 -17.52
N CYS A 269 18.58 -22.50 -16.22
CA CYS A 269 19.61 -22.16 -15.27
C CYS A 269 20.63 -23.29 -15.14
N GLN A 270 21.91 -22.95 -14.93
CA GLN A 270 22.97 -23.93 -14.70
C GLN A 270 22.87 -24.63 -13.33
N PHE A 271 22.09 -24.07 -12.40
CA PHE A 271 21.82 -24.63 -11.08
C PHE A 271 20.40 -25.23 -11.04
N PRO A 272 20.08 -26.07 -10.03
CA PRO A 272 18.71 -26.53 -9.84
C PRO A 272 17.72 -25.36 -9.76
N ASP A 273 16.53 -25.50 -10.34
CA ASP A 273 15.58 -24.39 -10.47
C ASP A 273 15.10 -23.76 -9.14
N THR A 274 15.34 -24.41 -7.99
CA THR A 274 15.06 -23.87 -6.66
C THR A 274 16.20 -23.01 -6.10
N ASP A 275 17.34 -22.95 -6.79
CA ASP A 275 18.50 -22.17 -6.39
C ASP A 275 18.26 -20.67 -6.64
N ARG A 276 18.54 -19.85 -5.62
CA ARG A 276 18.35 -18.40 -5.70
C ARG A 276 19.19 -17.74 -6.80
N ARG A 277 20.31 -18.35 -7.22
CA ARG A 277 21.13 -17.86 -8.33
C ARG A 277 20.37 -17.87 -9.65
N CYS A 278 19.40 -18.76 -9.81
CA CYS A 278 18.53 -18.84 -10.98
C CYS A 278 17.49 -17.72 -11.04
N MET A 279 17.28 -16.96 -9.95
CA MET A 279 16.29 -15.89 -9.89
C MET A 279 16.48 -14.86 -11.00
N SER A 280 17.73 -14.43 -11.22
CA SER A 280 18.05 -13.42 -12.24
C SER A 280 17.84 -13.95 -13.67
N VAL A 281 18.18 -15.21 -13.91
CA VAL A 281 17.99 -15.90 -15.19
C VAL A 281 16.51 -15.95 -15.54
N TYR A 282 15.68 -16.48 -14.65
CA TYR A 282 14.25 -16.60 -14.93
C TYR A 282 13.56 -15.24 -14.99
N LYS A 283 13.89 -14.30 -14.09
CA LYS A 283 13.24 -12.98 -14.06
C LYS A 283 13.48 -12.17 -15.33
N ASN A 284 14.69 -12.26 -15.89
CA ASN A 284 15.09 -11.50 -17.07
C ASN A 284 14.94 -12.30 -18.37
N GLY A 285 14.57 -13.58 -18.26
CA GLY A 285 14.48 -14.47 -19.38
C GLY A 285 13.34 -14.11 -20.33
N ARG A 286 13.51 -14.45 -21.61
CA ARG A 286 12.42 -14.30 -22.59
C ARG A 286 11.29 -15.28 -22.25
N ILE A 287 10.05 -14.79 -22.37
CA ILE A 287 8.86 -15.60 -22.17
C ILE A 287 8.39 -16.10 -23.53
N GLY A 288 8.46 -17.41 -23.73
CA GLY A 288 7.84 -18.08 -24.87
C GLY A 288 6.32 -18.11 -24.75
N TYR A 289 5.65 -18.16 -25.90
CA TYR A 289 4.20 -18.29 -26.00
C TYR A 289 3.81 -19.31 -27.05
N ASN A 290 2.64 -19.93 -26.87
CA ASN A 290 2.01 -20.78 -27.88
C ASN A 290 0.95 -19.95 -28.60
N GLU A 291 1.17 -19.64 -29.89
CA GLU A 291 0.34 -18.71 -30.64
C GLU A 291 -1.15 -19.09 -30.64
N THR A 292 -1.47 -20.36 -30.89
CA THR A 292 -2.85 -20.86 -30.90
C THR A 292 -3.50 -20.71 -29.53
N TYR A 293 -2.84 -21.18 -28.46
CA TYR A 293 -3.36 -21.07 -27.11
C TYR A 293 -3.60 -19.61 -26.71
N PHE A 294 -2.67 -18.72 -27.06
CA PHE A 294 -2.77 -17.30 -26.75
C PHE A 294 -3.89 -16.63 -27.53
N GLY A 295 -4.05 -16.97 -28.82
CA GLY A 295 -5.15 -16.51 -29.65
C GLY A 295 -6.50 -16.90 -29.04
N ASP A 296 -6.65 -18.16 -28.64
CA ASP A 296 -7.87 -18.69 -28.03
C ASP A 296 -8.15 -18.04 -26.67
N TRP A 297 -7.13 -17.93 -25.82
CA TRP A 297 -7.26 -17.32 -24.49
C TRP A 297 -7.61 -15.84 -24.59
N ALA A 298 -6.92 -15.08 -25.43
CA ALA A 298 -7.21 -13.66 -25.66
C ALA A 298 -8.62 -13.47 -26.23
N THR A 299 -9.02 -14.29 -27.21
CA THR A 299 -10.38 -14.26 -27.78
C THR A 299 -11.43 -14.51 -26.70
N SER A 300 -11.21 -15.49 -25.82
CA SER A 300 -12.10 -15.78 -24.70
C SER A 300 -12.22 -14.59 -23.75
N VAL A 301 -11.09 -13.99 -23.34
CA VAL A 301 -11.08 -12.85 -22.41
C VAL A 301 -11.75 -11.63 -23.00
N LEU A 302 -11.42 -11.28 -24.25
CA LEU A 302 -12.02 -10.14 -24.96
C LEU A 302 -13.52 -10.35 -25.19
N GLY A 303 -13.94 -11.58 -25.50
CA GLY A 303 -15.34 -11.95 -25.62
C GLY A 303 -16.11 -11.74 -24.30
N LYS A 304 -15.59 -12.27 -23.18
CA LYS A 304 -16.16 -12.05 -21.84
C LYS A 304 -16.22 -10.58 -21.48
N PHE A 305 -15.16 -9.82 -21.76
CA PHE A 305 -15.10 -8.39 -21.50
C PHE A 305 -16.16 -7.61 -22.28
N LYS A 306 -16.32 -7.90 -23.57
CA LYS A 306 -17.33 -7.25 -24.42
C LYS A 306 -18.75 -7.42 -23.88
N VAL A 307 -19.11 -8.63 -23.45
CA VAL A 307 -20.43 -8.91 -22.84
C VAL A 307 -20.62 -8.07 -21.57
N ARG A 308 -19.65 -8.11 -20.64
CA ARG A 308 -19.70 -7.35 -19.39
C ARG A 308 -19.81 -5.84 -19.60
N LYS A 309 -19.07 -5.30 -20.58
CA LYS A 309 -19.12 -3.87 -20.91
C LYS A 309 -20.51 -3.45 -21.40
N MET A 310 -21.21 -4.33 -22.11
CA MET A 310 -22.60 -4.08 -22.52
C MET A 310 -23.54 -4.10 -21.30
N GLU A 311 -23.36 -5.03 -20.37
CA GLU A 311 -24.13 -5.09 -19.10
C GLU A 311 -23.93 -3.82 -18.26
N ASP A 312 -22.68 -3.39 -18.05
CA ASP A 312 -22.33 -2.18 -17.28
C ASP A 312 -22.96 -0.91 -17.88
N VAL A 313 -23.03 -0.80 -19.22
CA VAL A 313 -23.68 0.33 -19.90
C VAL A 313 -25.20 0.32 -19.66
N VAL A 314 -25.82 -0.85 -19.68
CA VAL A 314 -27.25 -1.00 -19.40
C VAL A 314 -27.55 -0.63 -17.95
N GLU A 315 -26.72 -1.06 -16.99
CA GLU A 315 -26.87 -0.69 -15.57
C GLU A 315 -26.71 0.81 -15.32
N ARG A 316 -25.70 1.47 -15.92
CA ARG A 316 -25.51 2.93 -15.78
C ARG A 316 -26.68 3.73 -16.34
N ASN A 317 -27.26 3.27 -17.45
CA ASN A 317 -28.44 3.91 -18.05
C ASN A 317 -29.71 3.74 -17.20
N ASN A 318 -29.77 2.72 -16.33
CA ASN A 318 -30.94 2.39 -15.52
C ASN A 318 -30.91 2.94 -14.09
N GLY A 319 -29.83 3.59 -13.65
CA GLY A 319 -29.83 4.41 -12.43
C GLY A 319 -28.62 4.24 -11.51
N TYR A 320 -27.59 5.06 -11.72
CA TYR A 320 -26.86 5.76 -10.65
C TYR A 320 -26.00 6.83 -11.33
N GLY A 321 -26.30 8.10 -11.08
CA GLY A 321 -25.59 9.23 -11.69
C GLY A 321 -24.10 9.18 -11.40
N SER A 322 -23.30 9.58 -12.40
CA SER A 322 -21.90 9.95 -12.23
C SER A 322 -21.79 10.98 -11.12
N VAL A 323 -21.40 10.55 -9.91
CA VAL A 323 -20.99 11.47 -8.86
C VAL A 323 -19.65 12.03 -9.34
N ASN A 324 -19.69 13.22 -9.94
CA ASN A 324 -18.53 13.95 -10.50
C ASN A 324 -17.54 14.45 -9.41
N GLY A 325 -17.39 13.72 -8.31
CA GLY A 325 -16.48 14.02 -7.22
C GLY A 325 -15.88 12.75 -6.66
N CYS A 326 -14.58 12.75 -6.43
CA CYS A 326 -13.92 11.73 -5.64
C CYS A 326 -14.46 11.77 -4.20
N MET A 327 -14.53 10.61 -3.53
CA MET A 327 -15.09 10.49 -2.16
C MET A 327 -14.28 11.18 -1.05
N CYS A 328 -13.21 11.86 -1.43
CA CYS A 328 -12.45 12.89 -0.76
C CYS A 328 -11.88 13.74 -1.90
#